data_AF-Q21Q11-F1
#
_entry.id   AF-Q21Q11-F1
#
_cell.length_a   1.000
_cell.length_b   1.000
_cell.length_c   1.000
_cell.angle_alpha   90.00
_cell.angle_beta   90.00
_cell.angle_gamma   90.00
#
_symmetry.space_group_name_H-M   'P 1'
#
loop_
_entity.id
_entity.type
_entity.pdbx_description
1 polymer ?
#
loop_
_entity_poly.entity_id
_entity_poly.type
_entity_poly.pdbx_seq_one_letter_code
_entity_poly.pdbx_strand_id
1 'polypeptide(L)'
;MNMSGSDLPTEAEIVNRAMRDYRRNRAEYQNPYPNGTQGFNAYERGWVQALKRDDSKPPMQPFKPVPVVRSAPKSEVNLYALAKGREGPRK
;
A
#
# COMPACT_ATOMS: atom_id res chain seq x y z
N MET A 1 28.87 17.26 25.30
CA MET A 1 27.93 17.08 24.18
C MET A 1 26.73 16.32 24.72
N ASN A 2 25.64 17.04 25.02
CA ASN A 2 24.41 16.45 25.57
C ASN A 2 23.63 15.76 24.44
N MET A 3 23.54 14.43 24.46
CA MET A 3 22.64 13.66 23.60
C MET A 3 21.39 13.34 24.40
N SER A 4 20.46 14.29 24.47
CA SER A 4 19.13 14.09 25.06
C SER A 4 18.10 14.07 23.95
N GLY A 5 17.62 12.88 23.58
CA GLY A 5 16.49 12.74 22.65
C GLY A 5 16.44 11.37 22.00
N SER A 6 15.89 10.38 22.72
CA SER A 6 15.34 9.12 22.19
C SER A 6 16.18 8.37 21.15
N ASP A 7 16.92 7.35 21.59
CA ASP A 7 17.68 6.36 20.79
C ASP A 7 16.86 5.55 19.75
N LEU A 8 15.61 5.90 19.50
CA LEU A 8 14.77 5.22 18.51
C LEU A 8 14.83 5.99 17.18
N PRO A 9 15.13 5.30 16.06
CA PRO A 9 15.16 5.94 14.76
C PRO A 9 13.79 6.51 14.43
N THR A 10 13.78 7.72 13.89
CA THR A 10 12.58 8.39 13.40
C THR A 10 11.95 7.61 12.25
N GLU A 11 10.66 7.82 11.99
CA GLU A 11 9.95 7.14 10.89
C GLU A 11 10.66 7.33 9.53
N ALA A 12 11.18 8.53 9.27
CA ALA A 12 11.92 8.84 8.05
C ALA A 12 13.23 8.04 7.93
N GLU A 13 13.94 7.81 9.03
CA GLU A 13 15.16 6.99 9.04
C GLU A 13 14.83 5.53 8.76
N ILE A 14 13.73 5.03 9.33
CA ILE A 14 13.25 3.66 9.10
C ILE A 14 12.88 3.45 7.63
N VAL A 15 12.15 4.39 7.04
CA VAL A 15 11.80 4.38 5.60
C VAL A 15 13.06 4.35 4.74
N ASN A 16 14.02 5.24 5.01
CA ASN A 16 15.28 5.30 4.25
C ASN A 16 16.11 4.01 4.40
N ARG A 17 16.10 3.40 5.58
CA ARG A 17 16.72 2.10 5.83
C ARG A 17 16.10 1.02 4.96
N ALA A 18 14.77 0.90 4.96
CA ALA A 18 14.06 -0.09 4.15
C ALA A 18 14.35 0.05 2.65
N MET A 19 14.44 1.29 2.15
CA MET A 19 14.83 1.53 0.75
C MET A 19 16.24 1.07 0.44
N ARG A 20 17.18 1.24 1.38
CA ARG A 20 18.56 0.79 1.23
C ARG A 20 18.65 -0.74 1.27
N ASP A 21 17.94 -1.36 2.20
CA ASP A 21 17.88 -2.81 2.35
C ASP A 21 17.30 -3.46 1.08
N TYR A 22 16.22 -2.90 0.51
CA TYR A 22 15.65 -3.35 -0.77
C TYR A 22 16.70 -3.33 -1.89
N ARG A 23 17.47 -2.24 -2.01
CA ARG A 23 18.50 -2.12 -3.06
C ARG A 23 19.62 -3.14 -2.90
N ARG A 24 19.95 -3.51 -1.66
CA ARG A 24 21.01 -4.47 -1.36
C ARG A 24 20.54 -5.91 -1.53
N ASN A 25 19.31 -6.23 -1.09
CA ASN A 25 18.77 -7.57 -1.00
C ASN A 25 17.36 -7.64 -1.60
N ARG A 26 17.22 -7.34 -2.91
CA ARG A 26 15.92 -7.25 -3.60
C ARG A 26 15.02 -8.49 -3.45
N ALA A 27 15.61 -9.66 -3.25
CA ALA A 27 14.91 -10.94 -3.17
C ALA A 27 14.41 -11.29 -1.76
N GLU A 28 14.94 -10.66 -0.72
CA GLU A 28 14.69 -11.09 0.66
C GLU A 28 14.16 -9.94 1.52
N TYR A 29 12.85 -9.91 1.68
CA TYR A 29 12.19 -8.98 2.57
C TYR A 29 12.41 -9.40 4.03
N GLN A 30 13.12 -8.56 4.79
CA GLN A 30 13.37 -8.79 6.20
C GLN A 30 13.11 -7.52 7.01
N ASN A 31 11.93 -7.43 7.62
CA ASN A 31 11.56 -6.31 8.48
C ASN A 31 12.06 -6.56 9.91
N PRO A 32 12.96 -5.72 10.46
CA PRO A 32 13.49 -5.93 11.81
C PRO A 32 12.53 -5.47 12.92
N TYR A 33 11.41 -4.83 12.57
CA TYR A 33 10.45 -4.30 13.53
C TYR A 33 9.32 -5.32 13.80
N PRO A 34 8.81 -5.41 15.04
CA PRO A 34 7.67 -6.29 15.34
C PRO A 34 6.40 -5.86 14.60
N ASN A 35 5.60 -6.83 14.15
CA ASN A 35 4.31 -6.59 13.51
C ASN A 35 3.41 -5.69 14.38
N GLY A 36 2.64 -4.81 13.74
CA GLY A 36 1.70 -3.91 14.42
C GLY A 36 2.35 -2.67 15.06
N THR A 37 3.67 -2.50 14.94
CA THR A 37 4.37 -1.29 15.40
C THR A 37 4.42 -0.21 14.32
N GLN A 38 4.61 1.04 14.73
CA GLN A 38 4.83 2.14 13.79
C GLN A 38 6.09 1.92 12.94
N GLY A 39 7.16 1.39 13.53
CA GLY A 39 8.40 1.06 12.82
C GLY A 39 8.20 0.01 11.74
N PHE A 40 7.36 -1.00 12.00
CA PHE A 40 7.00 -2.01 10.99
C PHE A 40 6.33 -1.39 9.76
N ASN A 41 5.30 -0.56 9.99
CA ASN A 41 4.58 0.13 8.93
C ASN A 41 5.49 1.09 8.14
N ALA A 42 6.39 1.79 8.84
CA ALA A 42 7.37 2.68 8.23
C ALA A 42 8.35 1.94 7.31
N TYR A 43 8.85 0.79 7.78
CA TYR A 43 9.76 -0.04 7.02
C TYR A 43 9.07 -0.61 5.76
N GLU A 44 7.84 -1.12 5.91
CA GLU A 44 7.03 -1.57 4.76
C GLU A 44 6.83 -0.48 3.71
N ARG A 45 6.50 0.75 4.15
CA ARG A 45 6.34 1.88 3.24
C ARG A 45 7.62 2.13 2.43
N GLY A 46 8.77 2.15 3.08
CA GLY A 46 10.05 2.37 2.40
C GLY A 46 10.38 1.25 1.41
N TRP A 47 10.17 -0.01 1.80
CA TRP A 47 10.40 -1.17 0.94
C TRP A 47 9.51 -1.14 -0.32
N VAL A 48 8.20 -0.92 -0.15
CA VAL A 48 7.26 -0.83 -1.27
C VAL A 48 7.57 0.35 -2.18
N GLN A 49 7.99 1.49 -1.63
CA GLN A 49 8.40 2.64 -2.44
C GLN A 49 9.64 2.31 -3.28
N ALA A 50 10.63 1.61 -2.71
CA ALA A 50 11.80 1.17 -3.46
C ALA A 50 11.44 0.16 -4.56
N LEU A 51 10.54 -0.78 -4.28
CA LEU A 51 9.99 -1.75 -5.23
C LEU A 51 9.20 -1.11 -6.39
N LYS A 52 8.53 0.02 -6.14
CA LYS A 52 7.79 0.79 -7.15
C LYS A 52 8.70 1.63 -8.04
N ARG A 53 9.79 2.14 -7.48
CA ARG A 53 10.82 2.92 -8.19
C ARG A 53 11.85 2.05 -8.91
N ASP A 54 11.75 0.74 -8.78
CA ASP A 54 12.65 -0.17 -9.46
C ASP A 54 12.25 -0.29 -10.93
N ASP A 55 12.94 0.48 -11.78
CA ASP A 55 12.76 0.52 -13.23
C ASP A 55 13.08 -0.81 -13.94
N SER A 56 13.53 -1.83 -13.20
CA SER A 56 13.69 -3.19 -13.73
C SER A 56 12.36 -3.82 -14.15
N LYS A 57 11.22 -3.24 -13.73
CA LYS A 57 9.91 -3.65 -14.22
C LYS A 57 9.64 -2.97 -15.56
N PRO A 58 9.25 -3.71 -16.61
CA PRO A 58 8.83 -3.09 -17.86
C PRO A 58 7.72 -2.09 -17.54
N PRO A 59 7.70 -0.90 -18.19
CA PRO A 59 6.67 0.08 -17.96
C PRO A 59 5.32 -0.62 -18.10
N MET A 60 4.52 -0.58 -17.04
CA MET A 60 3.19 -1.15 -17.02
C MET A 60 2.46 -0.51 -18.21
N GLN A 61 2.16 -1.33 -19.23
CA GLN A 61 1.56 -0.81 -20.46
C GLN A 61 0.35 0.03 -20.09
N PRO A 62 0.10 1.17 -20.77
CA PRO A 62 -1.07 1.97 -20.50
C PRO A 62 -2.29 1.04 -20.53
N PHE A 63 -3.05 1.02 -19.43
CA PHE A 63 -4.32 0.30 -19.38
C PHE A 63 -5.16 0.78 -20.56
N LYS A 64 -5.27 -0.02 -21.62
CA LYS A 64 -6.24 0.22 -22.67
C LYS A 64 -7.59 -0.05 -22.00
N PRO A 65 -8.47 0.97 -21.82
CA PRO A 65 -9.78 0.71 -21.29
C PRO A 65 -10.46 -0.27 -22.24
N VAL A 66 -10.71 -1.49 -21.77
CA VAL A 66 -11.56 -2.43 -22.50
C VAL A 66 -12.94 -1.77 -22.53
N PRO A 67 -13.58 -1.62 -23.70
CA PRO A 67 -14.94 -1.12 -23.74
C PRO A 67 -15.80 -2.08 -22.91
N VAL A 68 -16.26 -1.61 -21.76
CA VAL A 68 -17.21 -2.35 -20.92
C VAL A 68 -18.51 -2.39 -21.72
N VAL A 69 -18.72 -3.46 -22.47
CA VAL A 69 -20.03 -3.77 -23.04
C VAL A 69 -20.92 -4.12 -21.86
N ARG A 70 -21.66 -3.13 -21.35
CA ARG A 70 -22.62 -3.31 -20.26
C ARG A 70 -23.84 -4.08 -20.77
N SER A 71 -23.67 -5.37 -21.03
CA SER A 71 -24.76 -6.30 -21.29
C SER A 71 -25.19 -6.92 -19.97
N ALA A 72 -25.79 -6.14 -19.07
CA ALA A 72 -26.43 -6.68 -17.87
C ALA A 72 -27.90 -6.24 -17.86
N PRO A 73 -28.88 -7.16 -17.89
CA PRO A 73 -30.27 -6.81 -17.70
C PRO A 73 -30.47 -6.22 -16.29
N LYS A 74 -31.21 -5.10 -16.23
CA LYS A 74 -31.58 -4.40 -15.00
C LYS A 74 -32.58 -5.22 -14.19
N SER A 75 -32.15 -6.18 -13.39
CA SER A 75 -32.91 -6.65 -12.22
C SER A 75 -32.13 -7.70 -11.42
N GLU A 76 -31.12 -7.29 -10.69
CA GLU A 76 -30.71 -8.06 -9.51
C GLU A 76 -30.52 -7.07 -8.37
N VAL A 77 -31.51 -7.05 -7.48
CA VAL A 77 -31.45 -6.26 -6.25
C VAL A 77 -30.30 -6.82 -5.42
N ASN A 78 -29.31 -5.98 -5.10
CA ASN A 78 -28.20 -6.38 -4.26
C ASN A 78 -28.72 -6.70 -2.84
N LEU A 79 -28.78 -7.99 -2.49
CA LEU A 79 -29.27 -8.49 -1.20
C LEU A 79 -28.54 -7.84 0.00
N TYR A 80 -27.29 -7.45 -0.18
CA TYR A 80 -26.52 -6.72 0.84
C TYR A 80 -27.03 -5.28 1.05
N ALA A 81 -27.52 -4.61 0.00
CA ALA A 81 -28.08 -3.26 0.11
C ALA A 81 -29.44 -3.25 0.84
N LEU A 82 -30.28 -4.27 0.57
CA LEU A 82 -31.52 -4.54 1.29
C LEU A 82 -31.26 -4.76 2.79
N ALA A 83 -30.30 -5.63 3.12
CA ALA A 83 -29.95 -5.95 4.50
C ALA A 83 -29.42 -4.75 5.29
N LYS A 84 -28.85 -3.74 4.61
CA LYS A 84 -28.26 -2.55 5.23
C LYS A 84 -29.18 -1.33 5.22
N GLY A 85 -30.45 -1.48 4.82
CA GLY A 85 -31.49 -0.46 4.96
C GLY A 85 -31.19 0.88 4.26
N ARG A 86 -30.34 0.85 3.23
CA ARG A 86 -29.92 2.04 2.49
C ARG A 86 -30.56 2.09 1.13
N GLU A 87 -31.89 2.13 1.09
CA GLU A 87 -32.59 2.68 -0.07
C GLU A 87 -33.58 3.74 0.40
N GLY A 88 -33.22 4.99 0.12
CA GLY A 88 -34.09 6.14 0.19
C GLY A 88 -33.39 7.29 -0.53
N PRO A 89 -34.05 7.99 -1.47
CA PRO A 89 -33.47 9.18 -2.06
C PRO A 89 -33.20 10.20 -0.95
N ARG A 90 -31.98 10.72 -0.89
CA ARG A 90 -31.67 11.89 -0.06
C ARG A 90 -32.48 13.05 -0.64
N LYS A 91 -33.54 13.44 0.07
CA LYS A 91 -34.25 14.71 -0.16
C LYS A 91 -33.32 15.87 0.16
#